data_AF-A0A1B6LHL1-F1
#
_entry.id   AF-A0A1B6LHL1-F1
#
_cell.length_a   1.000
_cell.length_b   1.000
_cell.length_c   1.000
_cell.angle_alpha   90.00
_cell.angle_beta   90.00
_cell.angle_gamma   90.00
#
_symmetry.space_group_name_H-M   'P 1'
#
loop_
_entity.id
_entity.type
_entity.pdbx_description
1 polymer ?
#
loop_
_entity_poly.entity_id
_entity_poly.type
_entity_poly.pdbx_seq_one_letter_code
_entity_poly.pdbx_strand_id
1 'polypeptide(L)'
;MTPHIDQLIKKLSSSVYVIRRMNQISDSQTARTAYFALFESHLRYGLVAWGGTTAQNLHRVLVVQKRAMRALTGLNYRESCKEAFKEQRILTVVALYILETIIHAVTSNQTRLADQHHYNTRNRHNFLLESHHLSLYEKKPSYKGATLFNMLPDHLKTLPARNLKTATKNWLLQHPIYSVREFLDWRNNAATEHP
;
A
#
# COMPACT_ATOMS: atom_id res chain seq x y z
N MET A 1 -3.00 16.00 -12.25
CA MET A 1 -2.73 15.14 -11.07
C MET A 1 -1.69 15.72 -10.12
N THR A 2 -0.61 16.36 -10.58
CA THR A 2 0.35 17.05 -9.70
C THR A 2 -0.27 18.11 -8.78
N PRO A 3 -1.20 18.99 -9.22
CA PRO A 3 -1.80 19.99 -8.32
C PRO A 3 -2.64 19.36 -7.20
N HIS A 4 -3.30 18.23 -7.48
CA HIS A 4 -4.07 17.48 -6.48
C HIS A 4 -3.14 16.93 -5.38
N ILE A 5 -1.99 16.37 -5.76
CA ILE A 5 -1.00 15.87 -4.80
C ILE A 5 -0.40 17.01 -3.97
N ASP A 6 -0.19 18.18 -4.56
CA ASP A 6 0.31 19.35 -3.83
C ASP A 6 -0.71 19.82 -2.77
N GLN A 7 -1.99 19.87 -3.12
CA GLN A 7 -3.06 20.17 -2.18
C GLN A 7 -3.18 19.11 -1.07
N LEU A 8 -3.08 17.82 -1.43
CA LEU A 8 -3.06 16.72 -0.47
C LEU A 8 -1.90 16.87 0.51
N ILE A 9 -0.68 17.12 0.02
CA ILE A 9 0.51 17.32 0.86
C ILE A 9 0.33 18.49 1.83
N LYS A 10 -0.30 19.59 1.40
CA LYS A 10 -0.62 20.71 2.30
C LYS A 10 -1.51 20.26 3.46
N LYS A 11 -2.62 19.56 3.16
CA LYS A 11 -3.53 19.03 4.18
C LYS A 11 -2.81 18.04 5.12
N LEU A 12 -2.04 17.11 4.56
CA LEU A 12 -1.28 16.13 5.34
C LEU A 12 -0.25 16.79 6.26
N SER A 13 0.40 17.87 5.79
CA SER A 13 1.38 18.61 6.60
C SER A 13 0.71 19.32 7.78
N SER A 14 -0.48 19.88 7.59
CA SER A 14 -1.31 20.39 8.70
C SER A 14 -1.67 19.29 9.69
N SER A 15 -2.06 18.11 9.20
CA SER A 15 -2.35 16.95 10.07
C SER A 15 -1.11 16.51 10.87
N VAL A 16 0.11 16.57 10.30
CA VAL A 16 1.36 16.27 11.04
C VAL A 16 1.53 17.20 12.25
N TYR A 17 1.23 18.48 12.10
CA TYR A 17 1.30 19.43 13.22
C TYR A 17 0.31 19.06 14.33
N VAL A 18 -0.93 18.75 13.97
CA VAL A 18 -1.95 18.34 14.95
C VAL A 18 -1.52 17.06 15.67
N ILE A 19 -1.04 16.05 14.95
CA ILE A 19 -0.55 14.80 15.53
C ILE A 19 0.59 15.06 16.51
N ARG A 20 1.56 15.91 16.15
CA ARG A 20 2.67 16.28 17.04
C ARG A 20 2.16 16.93 18.32
N ARG A 21 1.20 17.85 18.23
CA ARG A 21 0.62 18.51 19.41
C ARG A 21 -0.14 17.52 20.28
N MET A 22 -0.97 16.65 19.68
CA MET A 22 -1.68 15.60 20.42
C MET A 22 -0.70 14.71 21.16
N ASN A 23 0.41 14.29 20.54
CA ASN A 23 1.41 13.45 21.19
C ASN A 23 2.17 14.15 22.33
N GLN A 24 2.17 15.50 22.40
CA GLN A 24 2.79 16.27 23.47
C GLN A 24 1.86 16.50 24.67
N ILE A 25 0.55 16.55 24.44
CA ILE A 25 -0.45 16.94 25.46
C ILE A 25 -1.35 15.79 25.90
N SER A 26 -1.30 14.65 25.22
CA SER A 26 -2.12 13.46 25.46
C SER A 26 -1.29 12.20 25.29
N ASP A 27 -1.90 11.04 25.52
CA ASP A 27 -1.25 9.74 25.36
C ASP A 27 -1.04 9.35 23.89
N SER A 28 -0.10 8.43 23.65
CA SER A 28 0.27 7.98 22.30
C SER A 28 -0.88 7.33 21.53
N GLN A 29 -1.85 6.71 22.21
CA GLN A 29 -3.01 6.09 21.57
C GLN A 29 -3.97 7.17 21.03
N THR A 30 -4.14 8.26 21.76
CA THR A 30 -4.89 9.44 21.30
C THR A 30 -4.22 10.08 20.07
N ALA A 31 -2.90 10.27 20.08
CA ALA A 31 -2.17 10.80 18.93
C ALA A 31 -2.26 9.89 17.70
N ARG A 32 -2.19 8.56 17.90
CA ARG A 32 -2.39 7.55 16.85
C ARG A 32 -3.81 7.59 16.29
N THR A 33 -4.82 7.81 17.13
CA THR A 33 -6.20 7.99 16.67
C THR A 33 -6.33 9.24 15.79
N ALA A 34 -5.69 10.35 16.19
CA ALA A 34 -5.64 11.55 15.36
C ALA A 34 -4.96 11.31 14.00
N TYR A 35 -3.92 10.45 13.95
CA TYR A 35 -3.32 10.04 12.68
C TYR A 35 -4.34 9.36 11.75
N PHE A 36 -5.09 8.38 12.24
CA PHE A 36 -6.09 7.70 11.40
C PHE A 36 -7.21 8.65 10.97
N ALA A 37 -7.68 9.51 11.88
CA ALA A 37 -8.79 10.42 11.62
C ALA A 37 -8.43 11.57 10.66
N LEU A 38 -7.25 12.18 10.80
CA LEU A 38 -6.88 13.41 10.10
C LEU A 38 -5.84 13.22 8.98
N PHE A 39 -5.00 12.18 9.07
CA PHE A 39 -3.95 11.93 8.09
C PHE A 39 -4.37 10.81 7.14
N GLU A 40 -4.67 9.62 7.65
CA GLU A 40 -4.97 8.46 6.79
C GLU A 40 -6.29 8.61 6.04
N SER A 41 -7.29 9.26 6.62
CA SER A 41 -8.57 9.55 5.93
C SER A 41 -8.35 10.36 4.64
N HIS A 42 -7.53 11.41 4.70
CA HIS A 42 -7.16 12.22 3.54
C HIS A 42 -6.24 11.47 2.59
N LEU A 43 -5.33 10.64 3.12
CA LEU A 43 -4.44 9.81 2.34
C LEU A 43 -5.20 8.79 1.49
N ARG A 44 -6.24 8.16 2.04
CA ARG A 44 -7.02 7.13 1.35
C ARG A 44 -7.98 7.71 0.32
N TYR A 45 -8.34 8.99 0.44
CA TYR A 45 -9.21 9.65 -0.52
C TYR A 45 -8.61 9.62 -1.94
N GLY A 46 -9.31 8.94 -2.85
CA GLY A 46 -8.89 8.79 -4.24
C GLY A 46 -7.58 8.01 -4.45
N LEU A 47 -7.08 7.27 -3.44
CA LEU A 47 -5.76 6.63 -3.48
C LEU A 47 -5.56 5.71 -4.69
N VAL A 48 -6.57 4.93 -5.05
CA VAL A 48 -6.53 4.05 -6.23
C VAL A 48 -6.37 4.86 -7.52
N ALA A 49 -6.97 6.05 -7.60
CA ALA A 49 -6.92 6.91 -8.78
C ALA A 49 -5.59 7.67 -8.91
N TRP A 50 -5.10 8.28 -7.83
CA TRP A 50 -3.87 9.08 -7.90
C TRP A 50 -2.59 8.29 -7.60
N GLY A 51 -2.67 7.19 -6.83
CA GLY A 51 -1.53 6.36 -6.45
C GLY A 51 -0.88 5.63 -7.61
N GLY A 52 -1.62 5.36 -8.69
CA GLY A 52 -1.13 4.75 -9.92
C GLY A 52 -0.46 5.72 -10.91
N THR A 53 -0.41 7.04 -10.61
CA THR A 53 0.03 8.04 -11.57
C THR A 53 1.55 8.05 -11.80
N THR A 54 2.34 8.27 -10.74
CA THR A 54 3.81 8.25 -10.77
C THR A 54 4.38 7.74 -9.45
N ALA A 55 5.51 7.04 -9.52
CA ALA A 55 6.26 6.63 -8.32
C ALA A 55 6.71 7.84 -7.50
N GLN A 56 7.02 8.96 -8.17
CA GLN A 56 7.42 10.20 -7.52
C GLN A 56 6.29 10.77 -6.63
N ASN A 57 5.03 10.70 -7.05
CA ASN A 57 3.90 11.18 -6.25
C ASN A 57 3.75 10.37 -4.95
N LEU A 58 3.80 9.03 -5.05
CA LEU A 58 3.80 8.16 -3.87
C LEU A 58 4.99 8.46 -2.94
N HIS A 59 6.18 8.65 -3.49
CA HIS A 59 7.37 8.98 -2.71
C HIS A 59 7.22 10.31 -1.95
N ARG A 60 6.73 11.37 -2.61
CA ARG A 60 6.48 12.67 -1.97
C ARG A 60 5.52 12.55 -0.78
N VAL A 61 4.44 11.80 -0.95
CA VAL A 61 3.46 11.56 0.12
C VAL A 61 4.06 10.69 1.24
N LEU A 62 4.84 9.67 0.89
CA LEU A 62 5.55 8.82 1.85
C LEU A 62 6.52 9.63 2.71
N VAL A 63 7.22 10.62 2.14
CA VAL A 63 8.09 11.52 2.92
C VAL A 63 7.29 12.29 3.98
N VAL A 64 6.11 12.81 3.64
CA VAL A 64 5.23 13.48 4.61
C VAL A 64 4.69 12.50 5.66
N GLN A 65 4.33 11.30 5.24
CA GLN A 65 3.90 10.24 6.16
C GLN A 65 5.00 9.85 7.16
N LYS A 66 6.26 9.75 6.72
CA LYS A 66 7.41 9.51 7.62
C LYS A 66 7.61 10.67 8.61
N ARG A 67 7.24 11.91 8.27
CA ARG A 67 7.23 13.02 9.25
C ARG A 67 6.15 12.82 10.30
N ALA A 68 4.96 12.36 9.91
CA ALA A 68 3.90 11.99 10.84
C ALA A 68 4.33 10.85 11.78
N MET A 69 5.00 9.82 11.24
CA MET A 69 5.53 8.72 12.05
C MET A 69 6.55 9.19 13.08
N ARG A 70 7.48 10.08 12.71
CA ARG A 70 8.43 10.68 13.66
C ARG A 70 7.72 11.52 14.73
N ALA A 71 6.67 12.26 14.35
CA ALA A 71 5.88 13.02 15.31
C ALA A 71 5.15 12.12 16.33
N LEU A 72 4.70 10.92 15.91
CA LEU A 72 4.06 9.94 16.78
C LEU A 72 5.04 9.22 17.72
N THR A 73 6.24 8.89 17.23
CA THR A 73 7.16 7.97 17.92
C THR A 73 8.35 8.67 18.58
N GLY A 74 8.55 9.97 18.31
CA GLY A 74 9.71 10.70 18.83
C GLY A 74 11.03 10.35 18.14
N LEU A 75 11.00 9.57 17.06
CA LEU A 75 12.20 9.15 16.32
C LEU A 75 13.02 10.36 15.80
N ASN A 76 14.33 10.20 15.84
CA ASN A 76 15.29 11.16 15.31
C ASN A 76 15.21 11.27 13.78
N TYR A 77 15.79 12.34 13.25
CA TYR A 77 15.77 12.62 11.81
C TYR A 77 16.38 11.49 10.95
N ARG A 78 17.50 10.91 11.41
CA ARG A 78 18.24 9.86 10.68
C ARG A 78 17.72 8.45 10.93
N GLU A 79 16.87 8.25 11.93
CA GLU A 79 16.33 6.94 12.25
C GLU A 79 15.34 6.46 11.19
N SER A 80 15.37 5.15 10.93
CA SER A 80 14.47 4.51 9.98
C SER A 80 13.06 4.42 10.58
N CYS A 81 12.05 4.82 9.81
CA CYS A 81 10.65 4.65 10.22
C CYS A 81 10.10 3.24 10.00
N LYS A 82 10.88 2.28 9.45
CA LYS A 82 10.34 0.96 9.06
C LYS A 82 9.77 0.22 10.27
N GLU A 83 10.52 0.11 11.36
CA GLU A 83 10.06 -0.55 12.58
C GLU A 83 8.89 0.21 13.23
N ALA A 84 8.94 1.54 13.26
CA ALA A 84 7.83 2.36 13.75
C ALA A 84 6.50 2.11 13.00
N PHE A 85 6.54 1.86 11.68
CA PHE A 85 5.33 1.49 10.94
C PHE A 85 4.74 0.16 11.43
N LYS A 86 5.59 -0.83 11.72
CA LYS A 86 5.16 -2.15 12.24
C LYS A 86 4.59 -2.02 13.65
N GLU A 87 5.32 -1.38 14.56
CA GLU A 87 4.96 -1.20 15.96
C GLU A 87 3.63 -0.45 16.09
N GLN A 88 3.47 0.65 15.35
CA GLN A 88 2.23 1.44 15.36
C GLN A 88 1.10 0.78 14.55
N ARG A 89 1.38 -0.35 13.88
CA ARG A 89 0.46 -1.02 12.95
C ARG A 89 -0.15 -0.06 11.93
N ILE A 90 0.68 0.79 11.33
CA ILE A 90 0.32 1.76 10.30
C ILE A 90 0.91 1.28 8.97
N LEU A 91 0.07 1.22 7.94
CA LEU A 91 0.53 0.91 6.59
C LEU A 91 1.18 2.15 5.95
N THR A 92 2.26 1.94 5.21
CA THR A 92 2.80 2.99 4.33
C THR A 92 1.78 3.33 3.25
N VAL A 93 1.84 4.54 2.68
CA VAL A 93 1.00 4.94 1.56
C VAL A 93 1.12 3.98 0.38
N VAL A 94 2.31 3.41 0.17
CA VAL A 94 2.56 2.44 -0.89
C VAL A 94 1.86 1.12 -0.57
N ALA A 95 1.96 0.62 0.65
CA ALA A 95 1.26 -0.59 1.07
C ALA A 95 -0.27 -0.41 1.04
N LEU A 96 -0.78 0.77 1.45
CA LEU A 96 -2.20 1.13 1.28
C LEU A 96 -2.60 1.10 -0.19
N TYR A 97 -1.81 1.70 -1.08
CA TYR A 97 -2.09 1.70 -2.51
C TYR A 97 -2.11 0.27 -3.08
N ILE A 98 -1.14 -0.58 -2.70
CA ILE A 98 -1.10 -1.98 -3.12
C ILE A 98 -2.36 -2.71 -2.65
N LEU A 99 -2.71 -2.58 -1.37
CA LEU A 99 -3.89 -3.22 -0.80
C LEU A 99 -5.18 -2.79 -1.51
N GLU A 100 -5.44 -1.49 -1.61
CA GLU A 100 -6.69 -0.97 -2.20
C GLU A 100 -6.79 -1.32 -3.70
N THR A 101 -5.67 -1.27 -4.43
CA THR A 101 -5.64 -1.62 -5.86
C THR A 101 -5.86 -3.12 -6.09
N ILE A 102 -5.30 -3.99 -5.23
CA ILE A 102 -5.58 -5.43 -5.27
C ILE A 102 -7.05 -5.71 -5.00
N ILE A 103 -7.62 -5.10 -3.96
CA ILE A 103 -9.03 -5.30 -3.62
C ILE A 103 -9.93 -4.79 -4.75
N HIS A 104 -9.58 -3.65 -5.36
CA HIS A 104 -10.29 -3.14 -6.53
C HIS A 104 -10.31 -4.17 -7.67
N ALA A 105 -9.16 -4.73 -8.06
CA ALA A 105 -9.08 -5.75 -9.11
C ALA A 105 -9.90 -7.01 -8.79
N VAL A 106 -9.88 -7.47 -7.53
CA VAL A 106 -10.67 -8.62 -7.08
C VAL A 106 -12.18 -8.34 -7.16
N THR A 107 -12.60 -7.11 -6.89
CA THR A 107 -14.01 -6.70 -7.02
C THR A 107 -14.45 -6.44 -8.46
N SER A 108 -13.52 -6.14 -9.38
CA SER A 108 -13.82 -5.84 -10.78
C SER A 108 -14.12 -7.07 -11.66
N ASN A 109 -14.24 -8.27 -11.06
CA ASN A 109 -14.60 -9.53 -11.71
C ASN A 109 -13.77 -9.85 -12.98
N GLN A 110 -12.46 -9.61 -12.93
CA GLN A 110 -11.55 -9.90 -14.04
C GLN A 110 -11.34 -11.42 -14.21
N THR A 111 -11.14 -11.84 -15.47
CA THR A 111 -10.89 -13.23 -15.85
C THR A 111 -9.64 -13.79 -15.17
N ARG A 112 -9.77 -14.97 -14.58
CA ARG A 112 -8.67 -15.69 -13.94
C ARG A 112 -8.04 -16.67 -14.94
N LEU A 113 -6.77 -17.01 -14.74
CA LEU A 113 -6.11 -18.07 -15.50
C LEU A 113 -6.82 -19.43 -15.35
N ALA A 114 -7.55 -19.63 -14.24
CA ALA A 114 -8.42 -20.78 -14.04
C ALA A 114 -9.49 -20.96 -15.12
N ASP A 115 -10.00 -19.85 -15.67
CA ASP A 115 -11.16 -19.86 -16.56
C ASP A 115 -10.79 -20.32 -17.98
N GLN A 116 -9.49 -20.38 -18.31
CA GLN A 116 -8.98 -20.78 -19.63
C GLN A 116 -8.42 -22.21 -19.68
N HIS A 117 -8.13 -22.84 -18.54
CA HIS A 117 -7.48 -24.16 -18.52
C HIS A 117 -8.24 -25.18 -17.67
N HIS A 118 -8.63 -26.28 -18.32
CA HIS A 118 -9.36 -27.40 -17.72
C HIS A 118 -8.50 -28.23 -16.72
N TYR A 119 -7.20 -27.94 -16.61
CA TYR A 119 -6.25 -28.61 -15.72
C TYR A 119 -5.63 -27.66 -14.69
N ASN A 120 -5.25 -28.19 -13.52
CA ASN A 120 -4.73 -27.42 -12.38
C ASN A 120 -3.29 -26.95 -12.62
N THR A 121 -3.07 -25.68 -12.97
CA THR A 121 -1.72 -25.08 -13.02
C THR A 121 -1.38 -24.39 -11.69
N ARG A 122 -0.09 -24.34 -11.33
CA ARG A 122 0.41 -23.65 -10.11
C ARG A 122 -0.03 -22.17 -10.03
N ASN A 123 -0.33 -21.56 -11.17
CA ASN A 123 -0.75 -20.16 -11.31
C ASN A 123 -2.27 -19.99 -11.46
N ARG A 124 -3.10 -21.02 -11.20
CA ARG A 124 -4.56 -20.99 -11.41
C ARG A 124 -5.26 -19.78 -10.74
N HIS A 125 -4.79 -19.37 -9.57
CA HIS A 125 -5.38 -18.25 -8.83
C HIS A 125 -4.96 -16.88 -9.36
N ASN A 126 -3.94 -16.82 -10.24
CA ASN A 126 -3.48 -15.56 -10.80
C ASN A 126 -4.50 -15.02 -11.82
N PHE A 127 -4.58 -13.70 -11.91
CA PHE A 127 -5.31 -13.02 -12.97
C PHE A 127 -4.61 -13.21 -14.30
N LEU A 128 -5.40 -13.41 -15.36
CA LEU A 128 -4.88 -13.34 -16.72
C LEU A 128 -4.56 -11.89 -17.05
N LEU A 129 -3.30 -11.63 -17.38
CA LEU A 129 -2.87 -10.32 -17.84
C LEU A 129 -2.94 -10.33 -19.37
N GLU A 130 -3.94 -9.66 -19.94
CA GLU A 130 -4.03 -9.48 -21.39
C GLU A 130 -2.81 -8.70 -21.89
N SER A 131 -2.16 -9.23 -22.94
CA SER A 131 -1.10 -8.53 -23.63
C SER A 131 -1.67 -7.27 -24.29
N HIS A 132 -1.03 -6.12 -24.05
CA HIS A 132 -1.49 -4.86 -24.61
C HIS A 132 -0.29 -3.98 -24.95
N HIS A 133 -0.43 -3.21 -26.04
CA HIS A 133 0.64 -2.37 -26.58
C HIS A 133 0.67 -0.96 -25.97
N LEU A 134 -0.35 -0.57 -25.20
CA LEU A 134 -0.50 0.79 -24.68
C LEU A 134 -0.14 0.87 -23.19
N SER A 135 0.87 1.66 -22.85
CA SER A 135 1.25 1.96 -21.45
C SER A 135 0.12 2.57 -20.61
N LEU A 136 -0.93 3.08 -21.26
CA LEU A 136 -2.12 3.63 -20.60
C LEU A 136 -3.01 2.52 -20.01
N TYR A 137 -2.99 1.33 -20.61
CA TYR A 137 -3.71 0.15 -20.11
C TYR A 137 -3.00 -0.44 -18.87
N GLU A 138 -1.67 -0.39 -18.81
CA GLU A 138 -0.89 -0.74 -17.62
C GLU A 138 -1.21 0.12 -16.39
N LYS A 139 -1.67 1.35 -16.62
CA LYS A 139 -2.02 2.32 -15.58
C LYS A 139 -3.44 2.12 -15.05
N LYS A 140 -4.27 1.27 -15.69
CA LYS A 140 -5.62 0.98 -15.18
C LYS A 140 -5.51 0.32 -13.80
N PRO A 141 -6.27 0.81 -12.80
CA PRO A 141 -6.24 0.21 -11.46
C PRO A 141 -6.55 -1.29 -11.44
N SER A 142 -7.46 -1.75 -12.30
CA SER A 142 -7.78 -3.17 -12.45
C SER A 142 -6.57 -3.98 -12.93
N TYR A 143 -5.94 -3.57 -14.03
CA TYR A 143 -4.73 -4.23 -14.54
C TYR A 143 -3.59 -4.20 -13.52
N LYS A 144 -3.29 -3.03 -12.94
CA LYS A 144 -2.21 -2.90 -11.96
C LYS A 144 -2.50 -3.73 -10.70
N GLY A 145 -3.75 -3.78 -10.26
CA GLY A 145 -4.18 -4.59 -9.13
C GLY A 145 -4.04 -6.08 -9.39
N ALA A 146 -4.38 -6.55 -10.60
CA ALA A 146 -4.15 -7.91 -11.03
C ALA A 146 -2.66 -8.27 -11.05
N THR A 147 -1.80 -7.39 -11.58
CA THR A 147 -0.34 -7.59 -11.53
C THR A 147 0.17 -7.70 -10.09
N LEU A 148 -0.28 -6.81 -9.20
CA LEU A 148 0.12 -6.81 -7.79
C LEU A 148 -0.40 -8.04 -7.05
N PHE A 149 -1.62 -8.49 -7.33
CA PHE A 149 -2.20 -9.70 -6.76
C PHE A 149 -1.38 -10.94 -7.13
N ASN A 150 -0.96 -11.07 -8.39
CA ASN A 150 -0.17 -12.20 -8.86
C ASN A 150 1.17 -12.36 -8.10
N MET A 151 1.71 -11.24 -7.60
CA MET A 151 2.96 -11.19 -6.83
C MET A 151 2.79 -11.51 -5.33
N LEU A 152 1.55 -11.61 -4.82
CA LEU A 152 1.32 -12.01 -3.43
C LEU A 152 1.85 -13.43 -3.14
N PRO A 153 2.19 -13.73 -1.87
CA PRO A 153 2.41 -15.08 -1.41
C PRO A 153 1.25 -16.02 -1.77
N ASP A 154 1.56 -17.27 -2.13
CA ASP A 154 0.54 -18.21 -2.61
C ASP A 154 -0.53 -18.52 -1.56
N HIS A 155 -0.15 -18.55 -0.26
CA HIS A 155 -1.09 -18.75 0.85
C HIS A 155 -2.11 -17.61 1.00
N LEU A 156 -1.83 -16.40 0.49
CA LEU A 156 -2.80 -15.30 0.47
C LEU A 156 -3.75 -15.40 -0.72
N LYS A 157 -3.24 -15.88 -1.87
CA LYS A 157 -4.00 -15.98 -3.12
C LYS A 157 -5.11 -17.03 -3.08
N THR A 158 -4.97 -18.05 -2.23
CA THR A 158 -5.96 -19.12 -2.05
C THR A 158 -7.12 -18.73 -1.12
N LEU A 159 -7.02 -17.60 -0.42
CA LEU A 159 -8.04 -17.16 0.52
C LEU A 159 -9.29 -16.65 -0.20
N PRO A 160 -10.49 -16.84 0.39
CA PRO A 160 -11.71 -16.24 -0.13
C PRO A 160 -11.63 -14.72 -0.04
N ALA A 161 -12.29 -14.01 -0.98
CA ALA A 161 -12.23 -12.54 -1.09
C ALA A 161 -12.55 -11.81 0.23
N ARG A 162 -13.46 -12.37 1.04
CA ARG A 162 -13.80 -11.85 2.39
C ARG A 162 -12.60 -11.77 3.35
N ASN A 163 -11.69 -12.74 3.28
CA ASN A 163 -10.54 -12.87 4.18
C ASN A 163 -9.27 -12.26 3.57
N LEU A 164 -9.22 -12.16 2.24
CA LEU A 164 -8.08 -11.63 1.49
C LEU A 164 -7.67 -10.23 1.98
N LYS A 165 -8.64 -9.32 2.17
CA LYS A 165 -8.34 -7.95 2.62
C LYS A 165 -7.61 -7.93 3.96
N THR A 166 -8.12 -8.67 4.94
CA THR A 166 -7.55 -8.71 6.29
C THR A 166 -6.19 -9.41 6.29
N ALA A 167 -6.06 -10.53 5.57
CA ALA A 167 -4.82 -11.29 5.49
C ALA A 167 -3.71 -10.50 4.77
N THR A 168 -4.01 -9.90 3.62
CA THR A 168 -3.07 -9.04 2.88
C THR A 168 -2.69 -7.81 3.71
N LYS A 169 -3.64 -7.18 4.41
CA LYS A 169 -3.33 -6.08 5.34
C LYS A 169 -2.35 -6.54 6.42
N ASN A 170 -2.59 -7.67 7.06
CA ASN A 170 -1.71 -8.20 8.11
C ASN A 170 -0.32 -8.53 7.59
N TRP A 171 -0.23 -9.12 6.39
CA TRP A 171 1.05 -9.38 5.74
C TRP A 171 1.82 -8.08 5.44
N LEU A 172 1.13 -7.06 4.87
CA LEU A 172 1.73 -5.76 4.58
C LEU A 172 2.14 -4.98 5.85
N LEU A 173 1.47 -5.20 6.98
CA LEU A 173 1.88 -4.61 8.26
C LEU A 173 3.22 -5.15 8.76
N GLN A 174 3.57 -6.39 8.41
CA GLN A 174 4.86 -6.99 8.77
C GLN A 174 5.98 -6.60 7.79
N HIS A 175 5.63 -6.08 6.60
CA HIS A 175 6.57 -5.72 5.54
C HIS A 175 6.38 -4.26 5.11
N PRO A 176 7.02 -3.28 5.80
CA PRO A 176 6.91 -1.86 5.47
C PRO A 176 7.55 -1.53 4.12
N ILE A 177 6.73 -1.54 3.08
CA ILE A 177 7.12 -1.28 1.70
C ILE A 177 7.17 0.24 1.44
N TYR A 178 8.27 0.74 0.88
CA TYR A 178 8.47 2.15 0.52
C TYR A 178 8.34 2.41 -0.99
N SER A 179 8.32 1.38 -1.83
CA SER A 179 8.05 1.55 -3.27
C SER A 179 7.33 0.37 -3.88
N VAL A 180 6.57 0.60 -4.95
CA VAL A 180 5.92 -0.50 -5.69
C VAL A 180 6.98 -1.47 -6.24
N ARG A 181 8.16 -0.96 -6.63
CA ARG A 181 9.27 -1.79 -7.08
C ARG A 181 9.78 -2.73 -5.99
N GLU A 182 9.99 -2.21 -4.77
CA GLU A 182 10.36 -3.03 -3.60
C GLU A 182 9.33 -4.14 -3.33
N PHE A 183 8.04 -3.86 -3.52
CA PHE A 183 7.03 -4.91 -3.46
C PHE A 183 7.14 -5.92 -4.60
N LEU A 184 7.39 -5.51 -5.84
CA LEU A 184 7.53 -6.47 -6.95
C LEU A 184 8.78 -7.35 -6.80
N ASP A 185 9.86 -6.79 -6.26
CA ASP A 185 11.13 -7.50 -6.11
C ASP A 185 11.17 -8.40 -4.85
N TRP A 186 10.13 -8.39 -4.02
CA TRP A 186 10.13 -9.09 -2.71
C TRP A 186 10.37 -10.60 -2.82
N ARG A 187 9.85 -11.25 -3.86
CA ARG A 187 10.04 -12.71 -4.09
C ARG A 187 11.50 -13.05 -4.37
N ASN A 188 12.24 -12.16 -5.02
CA ASN A 188 13.66 -12.38 -5.33
C ASN A 188 14.51 -12.22 -4.06
N ASN A 189 14.15 -11.26 -3.21
CA ASN A 189 14.84 -11.01 -1.94
C ASN A 189 14.55 -12.11 -0.89
N ALA A 190 13.34 -12.67 -0.88
CA ALA A 190 12.98 -13.78 0.02
C ALA A 190 13.72 -15.09 -0.33
N ALA A 191 14.11 -15.29 -1.59
CA ALA A 191 14.90 -16.45 -2.02
C ALA A 191 16.37 -16.36 -1.59
N THR A 192 16.87 -15.16 -1.31
CA THR A 192 18.27 -14.92 -0.88
C THR A 192 18.47 -14.93 0.64
N GLU A 193 17.40 -15.05 1.44
CA GLU A 193 17.44 -15.05 2.92
C GLU A 193 17.37 -16.45 3.54
N HIS A 194 17.42 -17.52 2.74
CA HIS A 194 17.58 -18.89 3.24
C HIS A 194 19.03 -19.38 3.06
N PRO A 195 19.86 -19.37 4.12
CA PRO A 195 21.14 -20.07 4.15
C PRO A 195 20.96 -21.59 4.23
#